data_AF-K9SZ31-F1
#
_entry.id   AF-K9SZ31-F1
#
_cell.length_a   1.000
_cell.length_b   1.000
_cell.length_c   1.000
_cell.angle_alpha   90.00
_cell.angle_beta   90.00
_cell.angle_gamma   90.00
#
_symmetry.space_group_name_H-M   'P 1'
#
loop_
_entity.id
_entity.type
_entity.pdbx_description
1 polymer ?
#
loop_
_entity_poly.entity_id
_entity_poly.type
_entity_poly.pdbx_seq_one_letter_code
_entity_poly.pdbx_strand_id
1 'polypeptide(L)' 'MMTIDRSSDSSIDGKYWWVEIVTANPQCIYYFGPFQSSQEAQTMGPGYIEDLQAEGAKEIQASIKYCNPKQLTIFEGESC' A
#
# COMPACT_ATOMS: atom_id res chain seq x y z
N MET A 1 3.30 13.12 37.66
CA MET A 1 2.06 13.18 36.89
C MET A 1 1.89 11.84 36.19
N MET A 2 0.95 11.04 36.68
CA MET A 2 0.61 9.72 36.14
C MET A 2 -0.14 9.87 34.80
N THR A 3 0.31 9.08 33.81
CA THR A 3 -0.42 8.40 32.72
C THR A 3 -1.52 9.15 31.97
N ILE A 4 -1.37 9.25 30.64
CA ILE A 4 -2.23 8.50 29.68
C ILE A 4 -1.35 8.03 28.52
N ASP A 5 -1.56 6.75 28.23
CA ASP A 5 -0.97 5.89 27.23
C ASP A 5 -1.08 6.46 25.81
N ARG A 6 -0.16 6.00 24.95
CA ARG A 6 -0.15 6.21 23.51
C ARG A 6 -1.58 6.17 22.98
N SER A 7 -2.01 7.24 22.33
CA SER A 7 -3.33 7.33 21.69
C SER A 7 -3.61 6.03 20.96
N SER A 8 -4.50 5.23 21.56
CA SER A 8 -5.11 4.09 20.94
C SER A 8 -5.96 4.66 19.81
N ASP A 9 -5.37 4.89 18.64
CA ASP A 9 -6.13 4.90 17.40
C ASP A 9 -6.54 3.46 17.13
N SER A 10 -7.49 2.99 17.94
CA SER A 10 -8.20 1.74 17.71
C SER A 10 -9.15 1.97 16.54
N SER A 11 -8.58 2.18 15.36
CA SER A 11 -9.15 1.66 14.13
C SER A 11 -9.41 0.18 14.42
N ILE A 12 -10.67 -0.20 14.64
CA ILE A 12 -11.09 -1.50 15.21
C ILE A 12 -10.58 -2.72 14.40
N ASP A 13 -9.95 -2.49 13.24
CA ASP A 13 -9.34 -3.49 12.36
C ASP A 13 -7.89 -3.16 11.93
N GLY A 14 -7.30 -2.06 12.42
CA GLY A 14 -5.98 -1.55 11.99
C GLY A 14 -5.91 -1.16 10.51
N LYS A 15 -7.06 -0.81 9.91
CA LYS A 15 -7.19 -0.46 8.50
C LYS A 15 -6.85 1.00 8.26
N TYR A 16 -6.12 1.24 7.19
CA TYR A 16 -5.76 2.56 6.70
C TYR A 16 -5.97 2.61 5.19
N TRP A 17 -5.74 3.79 4.59
CA TRP A 17 -5.72 3.91 3.14
C TRP A 17 -4.39 3.45 2.59
N TRP A 18 -4.43 2.68 1.52
CA TRP A 18 -3.26 2.13 0.83
C TRP A 18 -3.40 2.32 -0.67
N VAL A 19 -2.28 2.49 -1.35
CA VAL A 19 -2.19 2.35 -2.80
C VAL A 19 -1.79 0.91 -3.09
N GLU A 20 -2.71 0.12 -3.64
CA GLU A 20 -2.38 -1.16 -4.24
C GLU A 20 -1.90 -0.93 -5.67
N ILE A 21 -0.74 -1.47 -6.02
CA ILE A 21 -0.21 -1.44 -7.38
C ILE A 21 0.04 -2.88 -7.83
N VAL A 22 -0.62 -3.28 -8.91
CA VAL A 22 -0.45 -4.58 -9.55
C VAL A 22 0.37 -4.39 -10.83
N THR A 23 1.43 -5.17 -11.00
CA THR A 23 2.26 -5.20 -12.21
C THR A 23 2.14 -6.58 -12.85
N ALA A 24 2.18 -6.68 -14.18
CA ALA A 24 2.10 -7.97 -14.87
C ALA A 24 3.47 -8.55 -15.24
N ASN A 25 4.48 -7.69 -15.41
CA ASN A 25 5.83 -8.13 -15.76
C ASN A 25 6.90 -7.24 -15.10
N PRO A 26 7.58 -7.73 -14.04
CA PRO A 26 7.28 -8.96 -13.30
C PRO A 26 5.89 -8.91 -12.64
N GLN A 27 5.31 -10.08 -12.35
CA GLN A 27 3.99 -10.15 -11.73
C GLN A 27 4.09 -9.94 -10.22
N CYS A 28 3.69 -8.74 -9.77
CA CYS A 28 3.83 -8.32 -8.38
C CYS A 28 2.62 -7.52 -7.93
N ILE A 29 2.31 -7.57 -6.64
CA ILE A 29 1.35 -6.69 -5.97
C ILE A 29 2.08 -5.92 -4.87
N TYR A 30 2.02 -4.60 -4.91
CA TYR A 30 2.61 -3.69 -3.94
C TYR A 30 1.51 -2.96 -3.16
N TYR A 31 1.69 -2.78 -1.86
CA TYR A 31 0.86 -1.92 -1.02
C TYR A 31 1.69 -0.81 -0.41
N PHE A 32 1.42 0.44 -0.80
CA PHE A 32 2.08 1.63 -0.25
C PHE A 32 1.16 2.36 0.71
N GLY A 33 1.69 2.78 1.87
CA GLY A 33 0.94 3.36 2.99
C GLY A 33 1.59 3.00 4.33
N PRO A 34 0.83 3.06 5.45
CA PRO A 34 -0.55 3.49 5.57
C PRO A 34 -0.72 5.01 5.41
N PHE A 35 -1.83 5.43 4.80
CA PHE A 35 -2.24 6.84 4.68
C PHE A 35 -3.46 7.14 5.55
N GLN A 36 -3.54 8.38 6.03
CA GLN A 36 -4.65 8.83 6.87
C GLN A 36 -5.91 9.11 6.05
N SER A 37 -5.78 9.33 4.75
CA SER A 37 -6.92 9.66 3.87
C SER A 37 -6.72 9.13 2.45
N SER A 38 -7.83 8.85 1.77
CA SER A 38 -7.82 8.44 0.36
C SER A 38 -7.17 9.49 -0.54
N GLN A 39 -7.39 10.79 -0.26
CA GLN A 39 -6.73 11.89 -1.00
C GLN A 39 -5.21 11.81 -0.91
N GLU A 40 -4.67 11.57 0.28
CA GLU A 40 -3.22 11.46 0.50
C GLU A 40 -2.65 10.30 -0.33
N ALA A 41 -3.31 9.14 -0.29
CA ALA A 41 -2.94 7.98 -1.11
C ALA A 41 -3.00 8.29 -2.61
N GLN A 42 -4.01 9.04 -3.08
CA GLN A 42 -4.13 9.47 -4.47
C GLN A 42 -3.03 10.45 -4.89
N THR A 43 -2.63 11.36 -4.00
CA THR A 43 -1.56 12.33 -4.27
C THR A 43 -0.19 11.65 -4.35
N MET A 44 0.07 10.65 -3.50
CA MET A 44 1.35 9.93 -3.48
C MET A 44 1.44 8.84 -4.55
N GLY A 45 0.31 8.24 -4.93
CA GLY A 45 0.21 7.13 -5.88
C GLY A 45 1.03 7.28 -7.17
N PRO A 46 0.96 8.42 -7.89
CA PRO A 46 1.70 8.63 -9.13
C PRO A 46 3.21 8.43 -8.98
N GLY A 47 3.82 8.90 -7.87
CA GLY A 47 5.26 8.74 -7.65
C GLY A 47 5.69 7.27 -7.61
N TYR A 48 4.91 6.43 -6.91
CA TYR A 48 5.20 4.98 -6.87
C TYR A 48 5.07 4.31 -8.24
N ILE A 49 4.12 4.77 -9.07
CA ILE A 49 3.96 4.24 -10.44
C ILE A 49 5.17 4.64 -11.29
N GLU A 50 5.61 5.89 -11.21
CA GLU A 50 6.77 6.40 -11.95
C GLU A 50 8.05 5.64 -11.58
N ASP A 51 8.30 5.41 -10.28
CA ASP A 51 9.43 4.61 -9.81
C ASP A 51 9.38 3.18 -10.37
N LEU A 52 8.25 2.48 -10.26
CA LEU A 52 8.09 1.11 -10.77
C LEU A 52 8.26 1.04 -12.30
N GLN A 53 7.77 2.04 -13.03
CA GLN A 53 7.98 2.13 -14.48
C GLN A 53 9.46 2.33 -14.83
N ALA A 54 10.17 3.18 -14.07
CA ALA A 54 11.60 3.39 -14.24
C ALA A 54 12.43 2.13 -13.94
N GLU A 55 11.96 1.28 -13.01
CA GLU A 55 12.52 -0.04 -12.72
C GLU A 55 12.16 -1.10 -13.78
N GLY A 56 11.33 -0.76 -14.77
CA GLY A 56 10.99 -1.61 -15.90
C GLY A 56 9.75 -2.49 -15.68
N ALA A 57 8.96 -2.24 -14.62
CA ALA A 57 7.68 -2.88 -14.44
C ALA A 57 6.68 -2.45 -15.52
N LYS A 58 5.87 -3.39 -16.00
CA LYS A 58 4.93 -3.18 -17.11
C LYS A 58 3.50 -3.52 -16.71
N GLU A 59 2.57 -2.95 -17.47
CA GLU A 59 1.12 -3.18 -17.33
C GLU A 59 0.64 -2.88 -15.91
N ILE A 60 1.07 -1.72 -15.40
CA ILE A 60 0.82 -1.29 -14.03
C ILE A 60 -0.64 -0.84 -13.87
N GLN A 61 -1.31 -1.34 -12.84
CA GLN A 61 -2.63 -0.91 -12.40
C GLN A 61 -2.57 -0.46 -10.95
N ALA A 62 -3.06 0.74 -10.66
CA ALA A 62 -3.11 1.27 -9.30
C ALA A 62 -4.56 1.40 -8.81
N SER A 63 -4.78 1.12 -7.53
CA SER A 63 -6.09 1.23 -6.88
C SER A 63 -5.93 1.68 -5.43
N ILE A 64 -6.84 2.55 -4.98
CA ILE A 64 -6.86 3.01 -3.58
C ILE A 64 -7.77 2.08 -2.78
N LYS A 65 -7.23 1.48 -1.71
CA LYS A 65 -7.95 0.53 -0.85
C LYS A 65 -7.91 0.94 0.61
N TYR A 66 -9.03 0.78 1.32
CA TYR A 66 -9.07 0.88 2.78
C TYR A 66 -8.96 -0.53 3.37
N CYS A 67 -7.73 -0.92 3.73
CA CYS A 67 -7.39 -2.30 4.11
C CYS A 67 -6.26 -2.36 5.15
N ASN A 68 -5.94 -3.58 5.58
CA ASN A 68 -4.84 -3.90 6.49
C ASN A 68 -4.03 -5.05 5.86
N PRO A 69 -3.16 -4.74 4.87
CA PRO A 69 -2.43 -5.76 4.12
C PRO A 69 -1.49 -6.53 5.04
N LYS A 70 -1.46 -7.85 4.90
CA LYS A 70 -0.55 -8.72 5.68
C LYS A 70 0.87 -8.74 5.12
N GLN A 71 1.01 -8.44 3.83
CA GLN A 71 2.27 -8.34 3.11
C GLN A 71 2.23 -7.10 2.24
N LEU A 72 3.34 -6.36 2.16
CA LEU A 72 3.45 -5.14 1.39
C LEU A 72 3.93 -5.37 -0.05
N THR A 73 4.55 -6.52 -0.30
CA THR A 73 4.99 -6.95 -1.62
C THR A 73 4.70 -8.44 -1.75
N ILE A 74 3.98 -8.81 -2.81
CA ILE A 74 3.57 -10.18 -3.09
C ILE A 74 4.03 -10.50 -4.51
N PHE A 75 4.88 -11.52 -4.65
CA PHE A 75 5.34 -12.02 -5.94
C PHE A 75 4.46 -13.18 -6.37
N GLU A 76 3.87 -13.12 -7.56
CA GLU A 76 3.14 -14.27 -8.09
C GLU A 76 4.17 -15.25 -8.69
N GLY A 77 4.50 -16.30 -7.93
CA GLY A 77 5.56 -17.25 -8.28
C GLY A 77 6.26 -17.93 -7.09
N GLU A 78 6.05 -17.46 -5.86
CA GLU A 78 6.47 -18.19 -4.66
C GLU A 78 5.42 -19.24 -4.29
N SER A 79 5.31 -20.29 -5.11
CA SER A 79 4.77 -21.57 -4.64
C SER A 79 5.76 -22.17 -3.64
N CYS A 80 5.37 -22.28 -2.37
CA CYS A 80 5.98 -23.29 -1.49
C CYS A 80 5.68 -24.70 -1.99
#